data_AF-A0A9D6PUT9-F1
#
_entry.id   AF-A0A9D6PUT9-F1
#
_cell.length_a   1.000
_cell.length_b   1.000
_cell.length_c   1.000
_cell.angle_alpha   90.00
_cell.angle_beta   90.00
_cell.angle_gamma   90.00
#
_symmetry.space_group_name_H-M   'P 1'
#
loop_
_entity.id
_entity.type
_entity.pdbx_description
1 polymer ?
#
loop_
_entity_poly.entity_id
_entity_poly.type
_entity_poly.pdbx_seq_one_letter_code
_entity_poly.pdbx_strand_id
1 'polypeptide(L)'
;MKCLKFPGAVVCVFFAHVSSSQAAPVAIDSMFVDSASFSVTVNSYSLYNFSRNFSPVEISMGEYQDPLLRLTSGIKYLDIYTTGSYGASSPSGFVDGTTINVDLSSLRVELGIKKLGAMFDVGLWPINTPSDIGVYDPLTGNYNLSWIQNFMVDNPGTNNDYYGNFTVQLGGYVTTSAVPVPAAFWLLGSGLIALAGVVRRKQ
;
A
#
# COMPACT_ATOMS: atom_id res chain seq x y z
N MET A 1 -5.17 -25.46 32.85
CA MET A 1 -6.41 -25.96 33.46
C MET A 1 -6.15 -26.26 34.93
N LYS A 2 -6.80 -25.58 35.87
CA LYS A 2 -6.72 -25.87 37.31
C LYS A 2 -8.12 -26.22 37.78
N CYS A 3 -8.30 -27.43 38.33
CA CYS A 3 -9.56 -27.83 38.94
C CYS A 3 -9.38 -27.85 40.46
N LEU A 4 -10.29 -27.18 41.16
CA LEU A 4 -10.33 -27.18 42.62
C LEU A 4 -11.35 -28.23 43.05
N LYS A 5 -10.93 -29.16 43.92
CA LYS A 5 -11.79 -30.20 44.50
C LYS A 5 -12.39 -29.69 45.81
N PHE A 6 -13.71 -29.63 45.89
CA PHE A 6 -14.46 -29.49 47.13
C PHE A 6 -15.19 -30.80 47.45
N PRO A 7 -15.43 -31.13 48.73
CA PRO A 7 -16.19 -32.32 49.09
C PRO A 7 -17.63 -32.18 48.54
N GLY A 8 -17.94 -32.95 47.50
CA GLY A 8 -19.25 -32.99 46.84
C GLY A 8 -19.34 -32.31 45.47
N ALA A 9 -18.34 -31.55 45.01
CA ALA A 9 -18.37 -30.92 43.69
C ALA A 9 -16.96 -30.63 43.13
N VAL A 10 -16.79 -30.79 41.82
CA VAL A 10 -15.58 -30.40 41.08
C VAL A 10 -15.92 -29.15 40.27
N VAL A 11 -15.27 -28.03 40.60
CA VAL A 11 -15.37 -26.79 39.82
C VAL A 11 -14.08 -26.62 39.03
N CYS A 12 -14.18 -26.71 37.71
CA CYS A 12 -13.07 -26.43 36.81
C CYS A 12 -13.25 -25.02 36.25
N VAL A 13 -12.28 -24.15 36.54
CA VAL A 13 -12.24 -22.79 35.99
C VAL A 13 -11.46 -22.85 34.68
N PHE A 14 -12.14 -22.54 33.57
CA PHE A 14 -11.51 -22.39 32.27
C PHE A 14 -11.01 -20.95 32.14
N PHE A 15 -9.68 -20.77 32.16
CA PHE A 15 -9.06 -19.53 31.72
C PHE A 15 -9.11 -19.52 30.18
N ALA A 16 -10.12 -18.85 29.63
CA ALA A 16 -10.14 -18.53 28.22
C ALA A 16 -8.99 -17.56 27.95
N HIS A 17 -7.97 -18.00 27.21
CA HIS A 17 -6.99 -17.09 26.65
C HIS A 17 -7.72 -16.29 25.58
N VAL A 18 -7.88 -15.00 25.80
CA VAL A 18 -8.39 -14.09 24.77
C VAL A 18 -7.23 -13.86 23.82
N SER A 19 -7.10 -14.70 22.81
CA SER A 19 -6.20 -14.41 21.70
C SER A 19 -6.74 -13.17 21.00
N SER A 20 -5.96 -12.09 20.96
CA SER A 20 -6.27 -10.95 20.12
C SER A 20 -6.29 -11.41 18.67
N SER A 21 -7.48 -11.50 18.09
CA SER A 21 -7.69 -11.76 16.68
C SER A 21 -7.18 -10.55 15.90
N GLN A 22 -5.92 -10.58 15.46
CA GLN A 22 -5.45 -9.67 14.42
C GLN A 22 -6.20 -10.03 13.13
N ALA A 23 -6.78 -9.03 12.47
CA ALA A 23 -7.41 -9.25 11.17
C ALA A 23 -6.35 -9.83 10.23
N ALA A 24 -6.72 -10.82 9.41
CA ALA A 24 -5.80 -11.29 8.39
C ALA A 24 -5.53 -10.14 7.40
N PRO A 25 -4.28 -9.98 6.92
CA PRO A 25 -3.98 -9.05 5.85
C PRO A 25 -4.93 -9.24 4.65
N VAL A 26 -5.46 -8.14 4.14
CA VAL A 26 -6.38 -8.12 3.00
C VAL A 26 -5.66 -7.53 1.80
N ALA A 27 -5.63 -8.26 0.68
CA ALA A 27 -5.02 -7.78 -0.55
C ALA A 27 -5.75 -6.53 -1.09
N ILE A 28 -4.96 -5.61 -1.62
CA ILE A 28 -5.47 -4.45 -2.36
C ILE A 28 -5.63 -4.87 -3.82
N ASP A 29 -6.79 -4.60 -4.40
CA ASP A 29 -7.06 -4.88 -5.81
C ASP A 29 -6.67 -3.68 -6.69
N SER A 30 -7.09 -2.47 -6.26
CA SER A 30 -6.77 -1.22 -6.94
C SER A 30 -6.52 -0.11 -5.93
N MET A 31 -5.64 0.83 -6.28
CA MET A 31 -5.34 2.02 -5.50
C MET A 31 -5.61 3.26 -6.35
N PHE A 32 -6.51 4.12 -5.87
CA PHE A 32 -6.88 5.36 -6.54
C PHE A 32 -6.13 6.52 -5.91
N VAL A 33 -5.29 7.19 -6.68
CA VAL A 33 -4.53 8.38 -6.26
C VAL A 33 -5.30 9.61 -6.69
N ASP A 34 -5.76 10.44 -5.75
CA ASP A 34 -6.47 11.70 -6.04
C ASP A 34 -5.63 12.96 -5.76
N SER A 35 -4.56 12.78 -5.00
CA SER A 35 -3.64 13.83 -4.58
C SER A 35 -2.21 13.31 -4.63
N ALA A 36 -1.34 14.09 -5.25
CA ALA A 36 0.10 13.83 -5.20
C ALA A 36 0.89 15.11 -5.01
N SER A 37 1.92 15.04 -4.17
CA SER A 37 2.97 16.03 -4.11
C SER A 37 4.31 15.40 -4.44
N PHE A 38 5.12 16.14 -5.17
CA PHE A 38 6.43 15.75 -5.65
C PHE A 38 7.37 16.93 -5.52
N SER A 39 8.46 16.73 -4.78
CA SER A 39 9.52 17.72 -4.64
C SER A 39 10.85 17.11 -5.04
N VAL A 40 11.62 17.81 -5.86
CA VAL A 40 12.99 17.45 -6.26
C VAL A 40 13.94 18.46 -5.66
N THR A 41 14.86 17.99 -4.83
CA THR A 41 15.97 18.80 -4.33
C THR A 41 17.30 18.23 -4.83
N VAL A 42 18.18 19.07 -5.38
CA VAL A 42 19.53 18.68 -5.81
C VAL A 42 20.53 19.64 -5.19
N ASN A 43 21.55 19.13 -4.48
CA ASN A 43 22.58 19.93 -3.80
C ASN A 43 22.01 21.11 -2.99
N SER A 44 20.91 20.90 -2.27
CA SER A 44 20.16 21.89 -1.47
C SER A 44 19.32 22.92 -2.26
N TYR A 45 19.26 22.83 -3.59
CA TYR A 45 18.37 23.64 -4.41
C TYR A 45 17.10 22.86 -4.75
N SER A 46 15.93 23.40 -4.41
CA SER A 46 14.64 22.86 -4.90
C SER A 46 14.49 23.19 -6.38
N LEU A 47 14.64 22.18 -7.24
CA LEU A 47 14.56 22.35 -8.69
C LEU A 47 13.11 22.33 -9.17
N TYR A 48 12.29 21.46 -8.59
CA TYR A 48 10.91 21.25 -8.98
C TYR A 48 10.05 20.98 -7.75
N ASN A 49 8.99 21.75 -7.58
CA ASN A 49 7.96 21.51 -6.57
C ASN A 49 6.61 21.46 -7.30
N PHE A 50 5.97 20.30 -7.26
CA PHE A 50 4.63 20.11 -7.78
C PHE A 50 3.75 19.58 -6.65
N SER A 51 2.59 20.21 -6.48
CA SER A 51 1.53 19.67 -5.64
C SER A 51 0.22 19.95 -6.35
N ARG A 52 -0.53 18.89 -6.67
CA ARG A 52 -1.86 19.03 -7.27
C ARG A 52 -2.78 17.91 -6.84
N ASN A 53 -4.05 18.28 -6.81
CA ASN A 53 -5.16 17.35 -6.83
C ASN A 53 -5.54 17.12 -8.30
N PHE A 54 -5.84 15.88 -8.65
CA PHE A 54 -6.26 15.48 -10.00
C PHE A 54 -7.46 14.55 -9.92
N SER A 55 -8.09 14.28 -11.08
CA SER A 55 -9.08 13.20 -11.15
C SER A 55 -8.40 11.90 -10.73
N PRO A 56 -9.01 11.07 -9.87
CA PRO A 56 -8.37 9.86 -9.38
C PRO A 56 -7.74 9.03 -10.49
N VAL A 57 -6.46 8.70 -10.33
CA VAL A 57 -5.72 7.79 -11.21
C VAL A 57 -5.68 6.42 -10.54
N GLU A 58 -6.11 5.39 -11.26
CA GLU A 58 -6.11 4.02 -10.77
C GLU A 58 -4.76 3.35 -11.02
N ILE A 59 -4.19 2.76 -9.96
CA ILE A 59 -3.08 1.83 -10.01
C ILE A 59 -3.65 0.44 -9.72
N SER A 60 -3.68 -0.41 -10.74
CA SER A 60 -4.14 -1.80 -10.66
C SER A 60 -3.05 -2.67 -10.03
N MET A 61 -3.38 -3.38 -8.95
CA MET A 61 -2.43 -4.29 -8.31
C MET A 61 -2.30 -5.57 -9.13
N GLY A 62 -1.07 -6.04 -9.31
CA GLY A 62 -0.72 -7.23 -10.07
C GLY A 62 -0.36 -6.97 -11.54
N GLU A 63 -0.60 -5.77 -12.07
CA GLU A 63 -0.42 -5.44 -13.49
C GLU A 63 0.50 -4.22 -13.72
N TYR A 64 1.26 -4.24 -14.82
CA TYR A 64 2.00 -3.06 -15.27
C TYR A 64 1.10 -2.16 -16.13
N GLN A 65 1.23 -0.86 -15.97
CA GLN A 65 0.40 0.15 -16.63
C GLN A 65 1.28 1.27 -17.18
N ASP A 66 1.23 1.47 -18.49
CA ASP A 66 1.99 2.52 -19.19
C ASP A 66 1.13 3.21 -20.26
N PRO A 67 0.76 4.50 -20.09
CA PRO A 67 1.00 5.36 -18.92
C PRO A 67 -0.09 5.25 -17.86
N LEU A 68 0.27 5.47 -16.58
CA LEU A 68 -0.69 5.74 -15.49
C LEU A 68 -1.23 7.18 -15.57
N LEU A 69 -0.32 8.15 -15.72
CA LEU A 69 -0.65 9.56 -15.84
C LEU A 69 0.28 10.20 -16.86
N ARG A 70 -0.30 10.94 -17.81
CA ARG A 70 0.44 11.75 -18.78
C ARG A 70 0.08 13.21 -18.62
N LEU A 71 1.07 14.01 -18.20
CA LEU A 71 0.97 15.47 -18.16
C LEU A 71 1.73 16.05 -19.34
N THR A 72 1.11 16.99 -20.06
CA THR A 72 1.75 17.64 -21.21
C THR A 72 1.76 19.15 -21.04
N SER A 73 2.86 19.78 -21.45
CA SER A 73 3.01 21.24 -21.47
C SER A 73 3.85 21.65 -22.68
N GLY A 74 3.18 22.10 -23.74
CA GLY A 74 3.82 22.41 -25.02
C GLY A 74 4.53 21.18 -25.61
N ILE A 75 5.85 21.25 -25.76
CA ILE A 75 6.69 20.15 -26.27
C ILE A 75 7.18 19.20 -25.18
N LYS A 76 6.92 19.50 -23.91
CA LYS A 76 7.36 18.70 -22.76
C LYS A 76 6.24 17.75 -22.33
N TYR A 77 6.61 16.58 -21.86
CA TYR A 77 5.69 15.67 -21.19
C TYR A 77 6.34 15.07 -19.95
N LEU A 78 5.48 14.66 -19.04
CA LEU A 78 5.80 13.87 -17.86
C LEU A 78 4.85 12.67 -17.89
N ASP A 79 5.42 11.48 -17.99
CA ASP A 79 4.68 10.23 -17.91
C ASP A 79 5.04 9.54 -16.60
N ILE A 80 4.01 9.13 -15.87
CA ILE A 80 4.14 8.22 -14.75
C ILE A 80 3.58 6.89 -15.23
N TYR A 81 4.31 5.81 -14.96
CA TYR A 81 3.97 4.47 -15.42
C TYR A 81 4.57 3.42 -14.49
N THR A 82 4.11 2.19 -14.60
CA THR A 82 4.72 1.01 -13.98
C THR A 82 5.27 0.08 -15.03
N THR A 83 6.47 -0.48 -14.80
CA THR A 83 7.11 -1.40 -15.75
C THR A 83 7.89 -2.49 -15.03
N GLY A 84 7.91 -3.69 -15.62
CA GLY A 84 8.79 -4.78 -15.20
C GLY A 84 10.20 -4.67 -15.76
N SER A 85 10.46 -3.67 -16.61
CA SER A 85 11.82 -3.31 -16.99
C SER A 85 12.63 -3.05 -15.71
N TYR A 86 13.90 -3.44 -15.68
CA TYR A 86 14.77 -3.35 -14.49
C TYR A 86 14.51 -4.39 -13.38
N GLY A 87 13.65 -5.39 -13.62
CA GLY A 87 13.46 -6.53 -12.71
C GLY A 87 12.58 -6.24 -11.49
N ALA A 88 11.85 -5.12 -11.50
CA ALA A 88 10.85 -4.80 -10.49
C ALA A 88 9.63 -5.73 -10.60
N SER A 89 8.93 -5.95 -9.49
CA SER A 89 7.63 -6.64 -9.43
C SER A 89 6.51 -5.73 -9.94
N SER A 90 5.39 -6.34 -10.37
CA SER A 90 4.17 -5.56 -10.59
C SER A 90 3.69 -4.96 -9.26
N PRO A 91 3.00 -3.80 -9.30
CA PRO A 91 2.46 -3.17 -8.10
C PRO A 91 1.69 -4.17 -7.25
N SER A 92 1.91 -4.18 -5.94
CA SER A 92 1.17 -5.06 -5.05
C SER A 92 1.01 -4.44 -3.68
N GLY A 93 0.11 -4.97 -2.87
CA GLY A 93 -0.05 -4.51 -1.51
C GLY A 93 -1.17 -5.19 -0.74
N PHE A 94 -1.18 -4.95 0.56
CA PHE A 94 -2.21 -5.40 1.47
C PHE A 94 -2.45 -4.35 2.57
N VAL A 95 -3.61 -4.47 3.23
CA VAL A 95 -3.93 -3.72 4.45
C VAL A 95 -4.04 -4.67 5.64
N ASP A 96 -3.56 -4.23 6.80
CA ASP A 96 -3.69 -4.96 8.08
C ASP A 96 -4.19 -4.01 9.17
N GLY A 97 -5.51 -3.97 9.32
CA GLY A 97 -6.18 -3.04 10.25
C GLY A 97 -6.08 -1.59 9.79
N THR A 98 -5.12 -0.85 10.35
CA THR A 98 -4.90 0.59 10.07
C THR A 98 -3.61 0.87 9.32
N THR A 99 -2.88 -0.17 8.91
CA THR A 99 -1.66 -0.04 8.12
C THR A 99 -1.94 -0.46 6.69
N ILE A 100 -1.31 0.24 5.75
CA ILE A 100 -1.24 -0.13 4.35
C ILE A 100 0.21 -0.46 4.02
N ASN A 101 0.42 -1.58 3.35
CA ASN A 101 1.71 -2.07 2.93
C ASN A 101 1.67 -2.23 1.41
N VAL A 102 2.48 -1.47 0.69
CA VAL A 102 2.51 -1.49 -0.77
C VAL A 102 3.93 -1.66 -1.30
N ASP A 103 4.03 -2.33 -2.44
CA ASP A 103 5.21 -2.38 -3.29
C ASP A 103 4.87 -1.70 -4.61
N LEU A 104 5.45 -0.51 -4.83
CA LEU A 104 5.39 0.20 -6.10
C LEU A 104 6.78 0.28 -6.74
N SER A 105 7.65 -0.71 -6.52
CA SER A 105 9.04 -0.73 -7.05
C SER A 105 9.13 -0.55 -8.57
N SER A 106 8.08 -0.92 -9.29
CA SER A 106 7.95 -0.71 -10.74
C SER A 106 7.51 0.70 -11.15
N LEU A 107 7.16 1.58 -10.22
CA LEU A 107 6.72 2.95 -10.49
C LEU A 107 7.89 3.82 -10.94
N ARG A 108 7.72 4.45 -12.11
CA ARG A 108 8.71 5.28 -12.76
C ARG A 108 8.11 6.59 -13.22
N VAL A 109 8.99 7.57 -13.39
CA VAL A 109 8.68 8.83 -14.07
C VAL A 109 9.59 8.98 -15.27
N GLU A 110 8.99 9.27 -16.40
CA GLU A 110 9.68 9.69 -17.59
C GLU A 110 9.40 11.18 -17.85
N LEU A 111 10.47 11.96 -17.94
CA LEU A 111 10.44 13.35 -18.36
C LEU A 111 11.01 13.43 -19.76
N GLY A 112 10.23 13.94 -20.71
CA GLY A 112 10.65 13.99 -22.10
C GLY A 112 10.34 15.30 -22.81
N ILE A 113 11.07 15.55 -23.89
CA ILE A 113 10.79 16.63 -24.84
C ILE A 113 10.46 15.99 -26.20
N LYS A 114 9.18 16.00 -26.60
CA LYS A 114 8.63 15.30 -27.78
C LYS A 114 9.40 15.56 -29.09
N LYS A 115 10.03 16.73 -29.23
CA LYS A 115 10.75 17.14 -30.44
C LYS A 115 12.24 16.81 -30.45
N LEU A 116 12.83 16.53 -29.29
CA LEU A 116 14.29 16.34 -29.13
C LEU A 116 14.67 14.87 -28.88
N GLY A 117 13.71 14.00 -28.57
CA GLY A 117 14.00 12.58 -28.25
C GLY A 117 14.79 12.40 -26.95
N ALA A 118 15.03 13.46 -26.19
CA ALA A 118 15.63 13.40 -24.86
C ALA A 118 14.58 12.90 -23.86
N MET A 119 14.88 11.79 -23.20
CA MET A 119 14.04 11.12 -22.21
C MET A 119 14.88 10.91 -20.95
N PHE A 120 14.34 11.31 -19.80
CA PHE A 120 14.93 11.06 -18.51
C PHE A 120 13.97 10.16 -17.74
N ASP A 121 14.33 8.89 -17.60
CA ASP A 121 13.56 7.86 -16.91
C ASP A 121 14.22 7.57 -15.55
N VAL A 122 13.45 7.76 -14.47
CA VAL A 122 13.90 7.49 -13.10
C VAL A 122 12.84 6.71 -12.33
N GLY A 123 13.30 5.71 -11.55
CA GLY A 123 12.44 5.02 -10.58
C GLY A 123 12.00 5.97 -9.47
N LEU A 124 10.70 6.04 -9.23
CA LEU A 124 10.11 6.89 -8.20
C LEU A 124 10.09 6.21 -6.83
N TRP A 125 10.10 4.88 -6.79
CA TRP A 125 9.97 4.11 -5.56
C TRP A 125 11.33 3.78 -4.95
N PRO A 126 11.43 3.69 -3.61
CA PRO A 126 12.71 3.37 -3.00
C PRO A 126 13.07 1.91 -3.24
N ILE A 127 14.20 1.72 -3.94
CA ILE A 127 14.73 0.39 -4.34
C ILE A 127 15.09 -0.48 -3.12
N ASN A 128 15.28 0.12 -1.94
CA ASN A 128 15.83 -0.54 -0.76
C ASN A 128 14.94 -0.47 0.50
N THR A 129 13.71 0.03 0.40
CA THR A 129 12.78 -0.01 1.54
C THR A 129 11.88 -1.23 1.40
N PRO A 130 11.81 -2.12 2.41
CA PRO A 130 10.69 -3.04 2.54
C PRO A 130 9.41 -2.22 2.38
N SER A 131 8.46 -2.73 1.60
CA SER A 131 7.08 -2.26 1.48
C SER A 131 6.71 -1.12 2.43
N ASP A 132 6.56 0.09 1.89
CA ASP A 132 6.40 1.28 2.72
C ASP A 132 5.08 1.21 3.50
N ILE A 133 5.15 1.60 4.78
CA ILE A 133 4.01 1.53 5.70
C ILE A 133 3.33 2.88 5.71
N GLY A 134 2.19 2.96 5.05
CA GLY A 134 1.31 4.13 5.10
C GLY A 134 0.29 4.06 6.22
N VAL A 135 -0.42 5.16 6.40
CA VAL A 135 -1.62 5.22 7.25
C VAL A 135 -2.84 4.85 6.39
N TYR A 136 -3.66 3.94 6.89
CA TYR A 136 -4.90 3.49 6.25
C TYR A 136 -6.09 3.63 7.21
N ASP A 137 -7.19 4.19 6.69
CA ASP A 137 -8.47 4.24 7.39
C ASP A 137 -9.40 3.13 6.87
N PRO A 138 -9.63 2.06 7.65
CA PRO A 138 -10.47 0.94 7.22
C PRO A 138 -11.95 1.29 7.06
N LEU A 139 -12.42 2.43 7.60
CA LEU A 139 -13.81 2.85 7.48
C LEU A 139 -14.08 3.55 6.14
N THR A 140 -13.13 4.34 5.66
CA THR A 140 -13.27 5.15 4.45
C THR A 140 -12.53 4.57 3.25
N GLY A 141 -11.57 3.66 3.48
CA GLY A 141 -10.65 3.18 2.46
C GLY A 141 -9.51 4.15 2.16
N ASN A 142 -9.45 5.29 2.84
CA ASN A 142 -8.48 6.34 2.57
C ASN A 142 -7.08 5.94 3.02
N TYR A 143 -6.07 6.37 2.27
CA TYR A 143 -4.68 6.15 2.62
C TYR A 143 -3.82 7.42 2.43
N ASN A 144 -2.67 7.43 3.09
CA ASN A 144 -1.61 8.40 2.86
C ASN A 144 -0.26 7.68 2.86
N LEU A 145 0.49 7.82 1.76
CA LEU A 145 1.83 7.28 1.57
C LEU A 145 2.81 8.44 1.39
N SER A 146 3.97 8.38 2.01
CA SER A 146 5.00 9.41 1.85
C SER A 146 6.39 8.82 2.02
N TRP A 147 7.25 9.00 1.02
CA TRP A 147 8.63 8.53 1.07
C TRP A 147 9.60 9.56 0.50
N ILE A 148 10.88 9.35 0.82
CA ILE A 148 11.99 10.12 0.29
C ILE A 148 12.93 9.16 -0.44
N GLN A 149 13.14 9.38 -1.74
CA GLN A 149 14.08 8.61 -2.54
C GLN A 149 15.29 9.46 -2.91
N ASN A 150 16.48 9.03 -2.48
CA ASN A 150 17.73 9.68 -2.89
C ASN A 150 18.16 9.17 -4.27
N PHE A 151 18.68 10.05 -5.10
CA PHE A 151 19.22 9.70 -6.41
C PHE A 151 20.54 10.42 -6.65
N MET A 152 21.32 9.87 -7.57
CA MET A 152 22.58 10.43 -8.03
C MET A 152 22.52 10.57 -9.53
N VAL A 153 22.84 11.77 -10.04
CA VAL A 153 22.98 12.03 -11.47
C VAL A 153 24.45 12.26 -11.74
N ASP A 154 25.02 11.37 -12.55
CA ASP A 154 26.38 11.57 -13.08
C ASP A 154 26.38 12.83 -13.96
N ASN A 155 27.37 13.69 -13.75
CA ASN A 155 27.55 14.89 -14.55
C ASN A 155 28.63 14.64 -15.60
N PRO A 156 28.26 14.23 -16.83
CA PRO A 156 29.22 13.88 -17.85
C PRO A 156 30.10 15.09 -18.16
N GLY A 157 31.40 14.96 -17.84
CA GLY A 157 32.40 16.02 -18.04
C GLY A 157 32.91 16.69 -16.76
N THR A 158 32.44 16.29 -15.58
CA THR A 158 33.04 16.68 -14.29
C THR A 158 33.22 15.47 -13.38
N ASN A 159 34.17 15.52 -12.43
CA ASN A 159 34.32 14.49 -11.40
C ASN A 159 33.34 14.65 -10.22
N ASN A 160 32.24 15.40 -10.41
CA ASN A 160 31.30 15.73 -9.36
C ASN A 160 29.93 15.16 -9.72
N ASP A 161 29.48 14.20 -8.92
CA ASP A 161 28.11 13.70 -8.99
C ASP A 161 27.13 14.70 -8.38
N TYR A 162 25.94 14.82 -8.97
CA TYR A 162 24.84 15.55 -8.37
C TYR A 162 24.04 14.62 -7.47
N TYR A 163 23.94 14.95 -6.19
CA TYR A 163 23.09 14.24 -5.24
C TYR A 163 21.77 14.98 -5.09
N GLY A 164 20.68 14.23 -5.20
CA GLY A 164 19.35 14.77 -5.00
C GLY A 164 18.44 13.81 -4.27
N ASN A 165 17.27 14.31 -3.93
CA ASN A 165 16.18 13.49 -3.43
C ASN A 165 14.83 13.89 -4.05
N PHE A 166 13.95 12.91 -4.09
CA PHE A 166 12.54 13.04 -4.39
C PHE A 166 11.77 12.84 -3.11
N THR A 167 10.96 13.82 -2.71
CA THR A 167 9.93 13.61 -1.69
C THR A 167 8.62 13.41 -2.43
N VAL A 168 7.99 12.26 -2.23
CA VAL A 168 6.70 11.91 -2.83
C VAL A 168 5.69 11.75 -1.71
N GLN A 169 4.50 12.33 -1.88
CA GLN A 169 3.34 12.05 -1.04
C GLN A 169 2.16 11.71 -1.94
N LEU A 170 1.50 10.59 -1.67
CA LEU A 170 0.31 10.15 -2.37
C LEU A 170 -0.84 10.02 -1.37
N GLY A 171 -1.99 10.59 -1.74
CA GLY A 171 -3.24 10.40 -1.03
C GLY A 171 -4.33 9.90 -1.97
N GLY A 172 -5.28 9.18 -1.39
CA GLY A 172 -6.46 8.70 -2.08
C GLY A 172 -7.14 7.57 -1.33
N TYR A 173 -7.71 6.61 -2.05
CA TYR A 173 -8.42 5.48 -1.48
C TYR A 173 -8.08 4.15 -2.17
N VAL A 174 -8.22 3.04 -1.45
CA VAL A 174 -8.01 1.68 -1.99
C VAL A 174 -9.33 0.92 -2.08
N THR A 175 -9.41 0.02 -3.05
CA THR A 175 -10.40 -1.05 -3.08
C THR A 175 -9.72 -2.36 -2.70
N THR A 176 -10.22 -2.99 -1.65
CA THR A 176 -9.72 -4.28 -1.18
C THR A 176 -10.59 -5.40 -1.69
N SER A 177 -9.95 -6.56 -1.90
CA SER A 177 -10.72 -7.76 -2.19
C SER A 177 -11.59 -8.07 -0.98
N ALA A 178 -12.90 -8.23 -1.20
CA ALA A 178 -13.78 -8.68 -0.14
C ALA A 178 -13.27 -10.03 0.36
N VAL A 179 -12.65 -10.07 1.54
CA VAL A 179 -12.28 -11.33 2.17
C VAL A 179 -13.58 -12.11 2.29
N PRO A 180 -13.73 -13.26 1.59
CA PRO A 180 -14.90 -14.09 1.81
C PRO A 180 -14.90 -14.35 3.31
N VAL A 181 -16.00 -14.16 4.04
CA VAL A 181 -16.04 -14.44 5.48
C VAL A 181 -16.32 -15.94 5.62
N PRO A 182 -15.34 -16.86 5.53
CA PRO A 182 -15.62 -18.24 5.19
C PRO A 182 -15.58 -19.13 6.44
N ALA A 183 -15.33 -18.55 7.61
CA ALA A 183 -15.17 -19.31 8.85
C ALA A 183 -15.98 -18.72 9.98
N ALA A 184 -15.99 -17.40 10.18
CA ALA A 184 -16.73 -16.79 11.28
C ALA A 184 -18.25 -17.02 11.16
N PHE A 185 -18.82 -16.94 9.95
CA PHE A 185 -20.24 -17.20 9.74
C PHE A 185 -20.59 -18.69 9.96
N TRP A 186 -19.71 -19.59 9.55
CA TRP A 186 -19.87 -21.03 9.76
C TRP A 186 -19.65 -21.44 11.22
N LEU A 187 -18.69 -20.82 11.92
CA LEU A 187 -18.46 -21.01 13.35
C LEU A 187 -19.59 -20.42 14.19
N LEU A 188 -20.10 -19.25 13.81
CA LEU A 188 -21.27 -18.65 14.45
C LEU A 188 -22.51 -19.53 14.22
N GLY A 189 -22.73 -19.97 12.99
CA GLY A 189 -23.83 -20.86 12.62
C GLY A 189 -23.78 -22.20 13.35
N SER A 190 -22.61 -22.86 13.37
CA SER A 190 -22.42 -24.14 14.09
C SER A 190 -22.49 -23.97 15.61
N GLY A 191 -22.00 -22.86 16.14
CA GLY A 191 -22.13 -22.49 17.55
C GLY A 191 -23.58 -22.29 17.98
N LEU A 192 -24.38 -21.61 17.15
CA LEU A 192 -25.82 -21.42 17.40
C LEU A 192 -26.59 -22.74 17.39
N ILE A 193 -26.29 -23.63 16.43
CA ILE A 193 -26.90 -24.97 16.37
C ILE A 193 -26.52 -25.79 17.61
N ALA A 194 -25.26 -25.74 18.03
CA ALA A 194 -24.82 -26.42 19.25
C ALA A 194 -25.55 -25.90 20.50
N LEU A 195 -25.70 -24.57 20.64
CA LEU A 195 -26.45 -23.97 21.74
C LEU A 195 -27.93 -24.38 21.72
N ALA A 196 -28.58 -24.35 20.55
CA ALA A 196 -29.98 -24.77 20.41
C ALA A 196 -30.18 -26.24 20.80
N GLY A 197 -29.23 -27.12 20.44
CA GLY A 197 -29.24 -28.52 20.85
C GLY A 197 -29.14 -28.74 22.36
N VAL A 198 -28.34 -27.92 23.06
CA VAL A 198 -28.20 -27.98 24.53
C VAL A 198 -29.47 -27.52 25.23
N VAL A 199 -30.13 -26.46 24.75
CA VAL A 199 -31.38 -25.95 25.34
C VAL A 199 -32.52 -26.98 25.24
N ARG A 200 -32.63 -27.68 24.10
CA ARG A 200 -33.66 -28.72 23.89
C ARG A 200 -33.54 -29.92 24.82
N ARG A 201 -32.35 -30.23 25.36
CA ARG A 201 -32.18 -31.37 26.29
C ARG A 201 -32.67 -31.10 27.72
N LYS A 202 -33.04 -29.85 28.05
CA LYS A 202 -33.50 -29.47 29.40
C LYS A 202 -35.03 -29.36 29.54
N GLN A 203 -35.78 -29.57 28.46
CA GLN A 203 -37.24 -29.73 28.48
C GLN A 203 -37.57 -31.22 28.40
#